data_AF-A0A7L8CUR0-F1
#
_entry.id   AF-A0A7L8CUR0-F1
#
_cell.length_a   1.000
_cell.length_b   1.000
_cell.length_c   1.000
_cell.angle_alpha   90.00
_cell.angle_beta   90.00
_cell.angle_gamma   90.00
#
_symmetry.space_group_name_H-M   'P 1'
#
loop_
_entity.id
_entity.type
_entity.pdbx_description
1 polymer ?
#
loop_
_entity_poly.entity_id
_entity_poly.type
_entity_poly.pdbx_seq_one_letter_code
_entity_poly.pdbx_strand_id
1 'polypeptide(L)'
;MRAMIFFLGLFLAVAPVWASGPSSVSGNPVGAPDGQLVPPDESQLVIEGGDIIDAAPVLVSGRHSGPGLWKVSHGDNVLWILGTVSPVPRKLDWYSPQAEQVLAQASEIIGPPGIVVSMGAGSMFKAVFSLPTLLKARNNPDGATLRDVLPADLYSRWERLKPLYLGRDKGVEKMRPFFAAGELYDAALKQAGLQYGSGVGTRLSQLAKQHRIKRTPTSVRAEIKNPRSAAKAFVKAEMDDIACFRSMLDHLDADVLHAAERANAWAVGDLPALSRLLKAREPLVCLRAFTGTEMAKSLGLDDGEAVSRKQWFDAVDAALKTNAVSFATMPVADLLGGDLPAVLREKGYAVEEPGRLDAGGEVEVDAAAGSGIDHDRGQP
;
A
#
# COMPACT_ATOMS: atom_id res chain seq x y z
N MET A 1 -15.79 -4.70 15.72
CA MET A 1 -14.44 -5.28 15.50
C MET A 1 -13.72 -4.64 14.31
N ARG A 2 -14.39 -4.37 13.17
CA ARG A 2 -13.80 -3.67 12.00
C ARG A 2 -13.17 -2.29 12.31
N ALA A 3 -13.84 -1.41 13.06
CA ALA A 3 -13.29 -0.08 13.42
C ALA A 3 -12.03 -0.08 14.31
N MET A 4 -11.87 -1.10 15.17
CA MET A 4 -10.70 -1.21 16.03
C MET A 4 -9.52 -1.86 15.31
N ILE A 5 -9.83 -2.64 14.26
CA ILE A 5 -8.87 -3.09 13.25
C ILE A 5 -8.45 -1.91 12.37
N PHE A 6 -9.15 -0.77 12.34
CA PHE A 6 -8.79 0.40 11.49
C PHE A 6 -7.63 1.24 12.02
N PHE A 7 -7.48 1.40 13.34
CA PHE A 7 -6.30 2.08 13.88
C PHE A 7 -5.08 1.16 14.00
N LEU A 8 -5.33 -0.13 14.19
CA LEU A 8 -4.33 -1.14 13.83
C LEU A 8 -4.14 -1.21 12.31
N GLY A 9 -5.11 -0.74 11.52
CA GLY A 9 -5.34 -0.92 10.08
C GLY A 9 -4.57 0.04 9.21
N LEU A 10 -4.47 1.28 9.69
CA LEU A 10 -3.60 2.32 9.13
C LEU A 10 -2.11 1.93 9.26
N PHE A 11 -1.79 1.01 10.18
CA PHE A 11 -0.48 0.36 10.36
C PHE A 11 -0.51 -1.18 10.14
N LEU A 12 -1.64 -1.73 9.69
CA LEU A 12 -1.70 -3.09 9.18
C LEU A 12 -1.54 -2.90 7.67
N ALA A 13 -0.30 -2.99 7.22
CA ALA A 13 -0.08 -4.05 6.26
C ALA A 13 -0.80 -5.27 6.86
N VAL A 14 -1.97 -5.63 6.32
CA VAL A 14 -2.62 -6.90 6.63
C VAL A 14 -1.49 -7.88 6.57
N ALA A 15 -1.06 -8.40 7.72
CA ALA A 15 -0.09 -9.47 7.73
C ALA A 15 -0.69 -10.49 6.76
N PRO A 16 0.02 -10.87 5.68
CA PRO A 16 -0.48 -11.93 4.82
C PRO A 16 -0.88 -13.04 5.77
N VAL A 17 -2.10 -13.57 5.66
CA VAL A 17 -2.54 -14.63 6.55
C VAL A 17 -1.60 -15.81 6.28
N TRP A 18 -0.59 -15.96 7.13
CA TRP A 18 0.41 -17.01 7.08
C TRP A 18 -0.12 -18.15 7.95
N ALA A 19 -1.05 -18.95 7.41
CA ALA A 19 -1.41 -20.24 8.01
C ALA A 19 -1.92 -21.25 6.95
N SER A 20 -1.28 -22.41 7.01
CA SER A 20 -1.52 -23.79 6.57
C SER A 20 -2.84 -24.22 5.90
N GLY A 21 -2.71 -25.10 4.89
CA GLY A 21 -3.63 -26.23 4.64
C GLY A 21 -4.47 -26.16 3.35
N PRO A 22 -4.54 -27.23 2.53
CA PRO A 22 -5.06 -27.17 1.17
C PRO A 22 -6.58 -27.39 1.10
N SER A 23 -7.22 -26.78 0.11
CA SER A 23 -8.46 -27.30 -0.47
C SER A 23 -8.43 -26.98 -1.96
N SER A 24 -8.18 -28.02 -2.73
CA SER A 24 -8.29 -28.09 -4.18
C SER A 24 -9.73 -27.82 -4.61
N VAL A 25 -9.92 -26.85 -5.50
CA VAL A 25 -11.10 -26.80 -6.37
C VAL A 25 -10.60 -26.62 -7.80
N SER A 26 -10.83 -27.67 -8.59
CA SER A 26 -10.73 -27.73 -10.03
C SER A 26 -11.87 -26.91 -10.65
N GLY A 27 -11.55 -26.11 -11.68
CA GLY A 27 -12.52 -25.44 -12.53
C GLY A 27 -11.89 -25.12 -13.88
N ASN A 28 -12.36 -25.79 -14.94
CA ASN A 28 -11.92 -25.65 -16.33
C ASN A 28 -12.25 -24.27 -16.92
N PRO A 29 -11.52 -23.83 -17.98
CA PRO A 29 -11.67 -22.51 -18.57
C PRO A 29 -12.89 -22.43 -19.52
N VAL A 30 -13.62 -21.31 -19.46
CA VAL A 30 -14.61 -20.94 -20.48
C VAL A 30 -14.02 -19.79 -21.29
N GLY A 31 -14.00 -19.96 -22.61
CA GLY A 31 -13.37 -19.07 -23.59
C GLY A 31 -13.99 -17.68 -23.66
N ALA A 32 -13.13 -16.70 -23.97
CA ALA A 32 -13.51 -15.35 -24.35
C ALA A 32 -13.77 -15.30 -25.88
N PRO A 33 -14.77 -14.54 -26.35
CA PRO A 33 -14.84 -14.15 -27.75
C PRO A 33 -14.07 -12.85 -28.01
N ASP A 34 -13.32 -12.85 -29.11
CA ASP A 34 -12.59 -11.71 -29.66
C ASP A 34 -13.55 -10.57 -30.04
N GLY A 35 -13.34 -9.40 -29.44
CA GLY A 35 -14.02 -8.15 -29.77
C GLY A 35 -13.00 -7.07 -30.07
N GLN A 36 -12.84 -6.73 -31.35
CA GLN A 36 -11.93 -5.73 -31.88
C GLN A 36 -12.34 -4.32 -31.41
N LEU A 37 -11.42 -3.59 -30.77
CA LEU A 37 -11.61 -2.21 -30.33
C LEU A 37 -11.67 -1.27 -31.53
N VAL A 38 -12.80 -0.57 -31.70
CA VAL A 38 -12.92 0.61 -32.57
C VAL A 38 -12.67 1.86 -31.71
N PRO A 39 -11.75 2.76 -32.08
CA PRO A 39 -11.54 4.00 -31.33
C PRO A 39 -12.70 4.99 -31.57
N PRO A 40 -13.14 5.74 -30.54
CA PRO A 40 -14.19 6.73 -30.71
C PRO A 40 -13.68 8.01 -31.40
N ASP A 41 -14.56 8.58 -32.23
CA ASP A 41 -14.42 9.81 -33.01
C ASP A 41 -14.27 11.05 -32.10
N GLU A 42 -13.22 11.84 -32.30
CA GLU A 42 -12.81 13.00 -31.47
C GLU A 42 -13.67 14.27 -31.69
N SER A 43 -14.72 14.23 -32.50
CA SER A 43 -15.36 15.47 -32.98
C SER A 43 -16.59 15.97 -32.22
N GLN A 44 -16.85 15.52 -30.97
CA GLN A 44 -17.94 16.09 -30.16
C GLN A 44 -17.58 16.31 -28.68
N LEU A 45 -16.85 17.39 -28.40
CA LEU A 45 -16.81 18.01 -27.07
C LEU A 45 -17.08 19.52 -27.20
N VAL A 46 -18.37 19.86 -27.28
CA VAL A 46 -18.85 21.23 -27.08
C VAL A 46 -19.11 21.38 -25.57
N ILE A 47 -18.40 22.29 -24.92
CA ILE A 47 -18.60 22.64 -23.50
C ILE A 47 -19.49 23.87 -23.43
N GLU A 48 -20.71 23.72 -22.90
CA GLU A 48 -21.48 24.82 -22.32
C GLU A 48 -21.77 24.55 -20.83
N GLY A 49 -21.26 25.48 -20.00
CA GLY A 49 -21.83 26.01 -18.75
C GLY A 49 -22.47 25.09 -17.69
N GLY A 50 -21.84 25.06 -16.51
CA GLY A 50 -22.52 24.90 -15.21
C GLY A 50 -22.02 23.73 -14.35
N ASP A 51 -21.52 24.05 -13.15
CA ASP A 51 -21.21 23.18 -12.00
C ASP A 51 -21.44 21.67 -12.15
N ILE A 52 -20.34 20.92 -12.21
CA ILE A 52 -19.83 19.97 -11.20
C ILE A 52 -18.49 19.48 -11.74
N ILE A 53 -17.39 19.63 -10.98
CA ILE A 53 -16.13 18.92 -11.29
C ILE A 53 -16.33 17.45 -10.88
N ASP A 54 -16.98 16.68 -11.74
CA ASP A 54 -17.07 15.22 -11.64
C ASP A 54 -16.25 14.61 -12.78
N ALA A 55 -14.95 14.86 -12.77
CA ALA A 55 -14.01 13.94 -13.39
C ALA A 55 -13.39 13.10 -12.27
N ALA A 56 -14.19 12.21 -11.68
CA ALA A 56 -13.63 11.17 -10.83
C ALA A 56 -12.56 10.42 -11.64
N PRO A 57 -11.34 10.26 -11.13
CA PRO A 57 -10.24 9.70 -11.89
C PRO A 57 -10.62 8.28 -12.30
N VAL A 58 -10.55 8.00 -13.60
CA VAL A 58 -10.89 6.68 -14.14
C VAL A 58 -9.92 5.67 -13.56
N LEU A 59 -10.40 4.79 -12.68
CA LEU A 59 -9.54 3.77 -12.09
C LEU A 59 -9.17 2.70 -13.11
N VAL A 60 -7.87 2.48 -13.22
CA VAL A 60 -7.30 1.44 -14.05
C VAL A 60 -7.66 0.06 -13.45
N SER A 61 -8.21 -0.82 -14.30
CA SER A 61 -8.61 -2.19 -13.92
C SER A 61 -7.90 -3.22 -14.78
N GLY A 62 -7.81 -4.46 -14.30
CA GLY A 62 -7.19 -5.56 -15.04
C GLY A 62 -5.72 -5.80 -14.67
N ARG A 63 -4.97 -6.36 -15.60
CA ARG A 63 -3.60 -6.83 -15.39
C ARG A 63 -2.59 -5.70 -15.57
N HIS A 64 -1.86 -5.36 -14.51
CA HIS A 64 -0.92 -4.24 -14.51
C HIS A 64 0.40 -4.62 -13.84
N SER A 65 1.51 -4.17 -14.43
CA SER A 65 2.86 -4.43 -13.89
C SER A 65 3.23 -3.49 -12.75
N GLY A 66 2.58 -2.33 -12.67
CA GLY A 66 3.09 -1.24 -11.87
C GLY A 66 4.34 -0.61 -12.52
N PRO A 67 5.11 0.21 -11.77
CA PRO A 67 6.38 0.72 -12.24
C PRO A 67 7.38 -0.42 -12.45
N GLY A 68 8.37 -0.18 -13.31
CA GLY A 68 9.53 -1.06 -13.41
C GLY A 68 10.32 -1.11 -12.09
N LEU A 69 11.37 -1.92 -12.08
CA LEU A 69 12.21 -2.12 -10.90
C LEU A 69 13.36 -1.11 -10.85
N TRP A 70 13.65 -0.59 -9.66
CA TRP A 70 14.89 0.12 -9.38
C TRP A 70 16.00 -0.92 -9.22
N LYS A 71 17.18 -0.62 -9.74
CA LYS A 71 18.34 -1.50 -9.63
C LYS A 71 19.37 -0.83 -8.72
N VAL A 72 19.83 -1.58 -7.73
CA VAL A 72 20.92 -1.17 -6.83
C VAL A 72 22.03 -2.19 -6.98
N SER A 73 23.22 -1.76 -7.37
CA SER A 73 24.32 -2.66 -7.71
C SER A 73 25.56 -2.40 -6.86
N HIS A 74 26.29 -3.48 -6.54
CA HIS A 74 27.57 -3.45 -5.86
C HIS A 74 28.47 -4.57 -6.41
N GLY A 75 29.40 -4.23 -7.31
CA GLY A 75 30.11 -5.22 -8.11
C GLY A 75 29.11 -6.02 -8.95
N ASP A 76 29.20 -7.35 -8.90
CA ASP A 76 28.31 -8.26 -9.64
C ASP A 76 26.96 -8.53 -8.93
N ASN A 77 26.81 -8.06 -7.68
CA ASN A 77 25.61 -8.28 -6.88
C ASN A 77 24.58 -7.19 -7.13
N VAL A 78 23.32 -7.60 -7.29
CA VAL A 78 22.21 -6.68 -7.61
C VAL A 78 21.04 -6.88 -6.65
N LEU A 79 20.53 -5.77 -6.12
CA LEU A 79 19.25 -5.68 -5.45
C LEU A 79 18.25 -4.97 -6.37
N TRP A 80 17.16 -5.66 -6.69
CA TRP A 80 16.03 -5.07 -7.41
C TRP A 80 14.95 -4.62 -6.44
N ILE A 81 14.46 -3.39 -6.55
CA ILE A 81 13.45 -2.83 -5.66
C ILE A 81 12.17 -2.54 -6.45
N LEU A 82 11.05 -3.12 -6.03
CA LEU A 82 9.73 -2.76 -6.52
C LEU A 82 9.14 -1.63 -5.67
N GLY A 83 8.86 -0.50 -6.31
CA GLY A 83 8.08 0.58 -5.72
C GLY A 83 6.61 0.19 -5.55
N THR A 84 6.06 0.33 -4.35
CA THR A 84 4.67 -0.01 -4.00
C THR A 84 3.86 1.24 -3.66
N VAL A 85 2.56 1.21 -3.92
CA VAL A 85 1.62 2.30 -3.55
C VAL A 85 0.54 1.79 -2.61
N SER A 86 0.01 2.68 -1.77
CA SER A 86 -1.15 2.42 -0.93
C SER A 86 -1.96 3.71 -0.78
N PRO A 87 -3.30 3.68 -0.93
CA PRO A 87 -4.11 2.54 -1.35
C PRO A 87 -3.88 2.15 -2.83
N VAL A 88 -4.43 1.01 -3.25
CA VAL A 88 -4.37 0.49 -4.63
C VAL A 88 -5.78 0.38 -5.24
N PRO A 89 -5.91 0.24 -6.58
CA PRO A 89 -7.21 -0.05 -7.19
C PRO A 89 -7.75 -1.40 -6.69
N ARG A 90 -9.04 -1.44 -6.35
CA ARG A 90 -9.71 -2.62 -5.76
C ARG A 90 -9.70 -3.86 -6.67
N LYS A 91 -9.68 -3.65 -7.98
CA LYS A 91 -9.65 -4.70 -9.01
C LYS A 91 -8.29 -4.83 -9.69
N LEU A 92 -7.22 -4.48 -8.98
CA LEU A 92 -5.85 -4.65 -9.46
C LEU A 92 -5.48 -6.14 -9.53
N ASP A 93 -5.21 -6.65 -10.73
CA ASP A 93 -4.49 -7.91 -10.95
C ASP A 93 -3.02 -7.58 -11.22
N TRP A 94 -2.19 -7.63 -10.19
CA TRP A 94 -0.78 -7.28 -10.37
C TRP A 94 0.00 -8.44 -11.03
N TYR A 95 0.65 -8.14 -12.14
CA TYR A 95 1.49 -9.08 -12.89
C TYR A 95 2.65 -8.34 -13.55
N SER A 96 3.88 -8.70 -13.19
CA SER A 96 5.08 -8.13 -13.78
C SER A 96 6.03 -9.26 -14.22
N PRO A 97 6.16 -9.55 -15.53
CA PRO A 97 7.12 -10.53 -16.04
C PRO A 97 8.55 -10.25 -15.56
N GLN A 98 8.95 -8.96 -15.54
CA GLN A 98 10.26 -8.54 -15.05
C GLN A 98 10.45 -8.93 -13.58
N ALA A 99 9.47 -8.62 -12.71
CA ALA A 99 9.56 -8.99 -11.30
C ALA A 99 9.59 -10.51 -11.10
N GLU A 100 8.80 -11.27 -11.87
CA GLU A 100 8.79 -12.73 -11.79
C GLU A 100 10.12 -13.36 -12.23
N GLN A 101 10.73 -12.85 -13.31
CA GLN A 101 12.06 -13.30 -13.76
C GLN A 101 13.16 -13.00 -12.74
N VAL A 102 13.13 -11.82 -12.11
CA VAL A 102 14.08 -11.48 -11.05
C VAL A 102 13.86 -12.37 -9.82
N LEU A 103 12.61 -12.56 -9.40
CA LEU A 103 12.27 -13.40 -8.25
C LEU A 103 12.65 -14.86 -8.47
N ALA A 104 12.60 -15.36 -9.69
CA ALA A 104 13.05 -16.72 -10.00
C ALA A 104 14.55 -16.94 -9.74
N GLN A 105 15.35 -15.87 -9.74
CA GLN A 105 16.80 -15.88 -9.51
C GLN A 105 17.18 -15.35 -8.12
N ALA A 106 16.27 -14.67 -7.43
CA ALA A 106 16.56 -14.02 -6.16
C ALA A 106 16.73 -15.04 -5.02
N SER A 107 17.79 -14.87 -4.25
CA SER A 107 18.04 -15.67 -3.03
C SER A 107 17.32 -15.10 -1.81
N GLU A 108 16.99 -13.81 -1.82
CA GLU A 108 16.42 -13.09 -0.68
C GLU A 108 15.39 -12.04 -1.12
N ILE A 109 14.29 -11.94 -0.37
CA ILE A 109 13.34 -10.83 -0.41
C ILE A 109 13.42 -10.04 0.89
N ILE A 110 13.75 -8.76 0.78
CA ILE A 110 13.79 -7.80 1.88
C ILE A 110 12.46 -7.04 1.91
N GLY A 111 11.77 -7.08 3.06
CA GLY A 111 10.54 -6.31 3.26
C GLY A 111 10.80 -4.81 3.33
N PRO A 112 9.78 -3.94 3.19
CA PRO A 112 9.96 -2.51 3.40
C PRO A 112 10.15 -2.22 4.90
N PRO A 113 10.87 -1.14 5.26
CA PRO A 113 10.84 -0.65 6.62
C PRO A 113 9.41 -0.23 6.98
N GLY A 114 9.09 -0.28 8.27
CA GLY A 114 7.82 0.11 8.81
C GLY A 114 7.56 -0.47 10.20
N ILE A 115 6.43 -0.08 10.77
CA ILE A 115 5.97 -0.61 12.04
C ILE A 115 4.77 -1.51 11.77
N VAL A 116 4.81 -2.74 12.28
CA VAL A 116 3.70 -3.68 12.20
C VAL A 116 3.19 -3.94 13.62
N VAL A 117 1.98 -3.47 13.90
CA VAL A 117 1.30 -3.79 15.15
C VAL A 117 0.42 -5.02 14.91
N SER A 118 0.64 -6.07 15.70
CA SER A 118 -0.11 -7.32 15.59
C SER A 118 -0.71 -7.74 16.93
N MET A 119 -1.82 -8.47 16.87
CA MET A 119 -2.43 -9.08 18.05
C MET A 119 -1.97 -10.53 18.14
N GLY A 120 -1.40 -10.92 19.28
CA GLY A 120 -0.93 -12.29 19.51
C GLY A 120 -2.05 -13.33 19.35
N ALA A 121 -1.71 -14.54 18.87
CA ALA A 121 -2.67 -15.62 18.70
C ALA A 121 -3.43 -15.96 20.01
N GLY A 122 -2.74 -15.91 21.16
CA GLY A 122 -3.37 -16.07 22.49
C GLY A 122 -4.18 -14.86 22.97
N SER A 123 -3.98 -13.68 22.38
CA SER A 123 -4.70 -12.44 22.70
C SER A 123 -6.05 -12.34 21.99
N MET A 124 -6.21 -13.00 20.83
CA MET A 124 -7.48 -13.04 20.09
C MET A 124 -8.62 -13.64 20.93
N PHE A 125 -8.34 -14.73 21.66
CA PHE A 125 -9.31 -15.31 22.61
C PHE A 125 -9.62 -14.38 23.79
N LYS A 126 -8.63 -13.66 24.32
CA LYS A 126 -8.81 -12.66 25.39
C LYS A 126 -9.53 -11.40 24.93
N ALA A 127 -9.50 -11.08 23.63
CA ALA A 127 -10.18 -9.93 23.06
C ALA A 127 -11.71 -10.06 23.14
N VAL A 128 -12.25 -11.28 23.04
CA VAL A 128 -13.71 -11.55 23.19
C VAL A 128 -14.19 -11.10 24.57
N PHE A 129 -13.46 -11.43 25.65
CA PHE A 129 -13.76 -11.00 27.01
C PHE A 129 -13.48 -9.51 27.27
N SER A 130 -12.77 -8.83 26.35
CA SER A 130 -12.43 -7.42 26.47
C SER A 130 -13.40 -6.49 25.75
N LEU A 131 -14.42 -7.03 25.07
CA LEU A 131 -15.34 -6.28 24.20
C LEU A 131 -15.92 -5.00 24.84
N PRO A 132 -16.39 -4.98 26.10
CA PRO A 132 -16.89 -3.74 26.71
C PRO A 132 -15.83 -2.64 26.82
N THR A 133 -14.59 -2.99 27.14
CA THR A 133 -13.48 -2.01 27.23
C THR A 133 -13.07 -1.52 25.85
N LEU A 134 -13.08 -2.40 24.86
CA LEU A 134 -12.79 -2.04 23.47
C LEU A 134 -13.87 -1.09 22.90
N LEU A 135 -15.14 -1.37 23.19
CA LEU A 135 -16.24 -0.48 22.84
C LEU A 135 -16.12 0.86 23.55
N LYS A 136 -15.73 0.89 24.83
CA LYS A 136 -15.47 2.14 25.57
C LYS A 136 -14.30 2.94 24.98
N ALA A 137 -13.29 2.29 24.41
CA ALA A 137 -12.18 2.99 23.76
C ALA A 137 -12.55 3.57 22.40
N ARG A 138 -13.46 2.90 21.67
CA ARG A 138 -13.96 3.30 20.35
C ARG A 138 -15.05 4.36 20.44
N ASN A 139 -15.94 4.26 21.40
CA ASN A 139 -17.14 5.09 21.53
C ASN A 139 -16.90 6.29 22.43
N ASN A 140 -17.71 7.33 22.26
CA ASN A 140 -17.69 8.46 23.18
C ASN A 140 -18.01 8.00 24.62
N PRO A 141 -17.46 8.70 25.62
CA PRO A 141 -17.79 8.44 27.02
C PRO A 141 -19.30 8.59 27.25
N ASP A 142 -19.81 7.81 28.21
CA ASP A 142 -21.20 7.83 28.69
C ASP A 142 -22.28 7.62 27.62
N GLY A 143 -21.89 7.12 26.44
CA GLY A 143 -22.80 6.87 25.33
C GLY A 143 -23.20 8.12 24.54
N ALA A 144 -22.48 9.23 24.74
CA ALA A 144 -22.67 10.46 23.98
C ALA A 144 -22.56 10.19 22.46
N THR A 145 -23.31 10.97 21.69
CA THR A 145 -23.28 10.90 20.23
C THR A 145 -22.31 11.94 19.65
N LEU A 146 -21.99 11.81 18.38
CA LEU A 146 -21.24 12.82 17.64
C LEU A 146 -21.92 14.20 17.71
N ARG A 147 -23.26 14.25 17.77
CA ARG A 147 -24.00 15.51 17.96
C ARG A 147 -23.67 16.18 19.30
N ASP A 148 -23.48 15.37 20.34
CA ASP A 148 -23.28 15.88 21.70
C ASP A 148 -21.84 16.38 21.93
N VAL A 149 -20.86 15.86 21.18
CA VAL A 149 -19.44 16.15 21.38
C VAL A 149 -18.83 17.06 20.31
N LEU A 150 -19.44 17.19 19.14
CA LEU A 150 -18.90 18.02 18.05
C LEU A 150 -19.47 19.45 18.08
N PRO A 151 -18.66 20.45 17.66
CA PRO A 151 -19.17 21.76 17.29
C PRO A 151 -20.30 21.66 16.26
N ALA A 152 -21.31 22.54 16.37
CA ALA A 152 -22.53 22.47 15.57
C ALA A 152 -22.27 22.56 14.04
N ASP A 153 -21.31 23.39 13.64
CA ASP A 153 -20.86 23.53 12.25
C ASP A 153 -20.27 22.21 11.71
N LEU A 154 -19.47 21.54 12.53
CA LEU A 154 -18.79 20.31 12.17
C LEU A 154 -19.75 19.13 12.11
N TYR A 155 -20.70 19.06 13.04
CA TYR A 155 -21.76 18.06 13.00
C TYR A 155 -22.68 18.24 11.78
N SER A 156 -23.00 19.49 11.41
CA SER A 156 -23.80 19.78 10.21
C SER A 156 -23.13 19.29 8.93
N ARG A 157 -21.80 19.36 8.84
CA ARG A 157 -21.02 18.80 7.72
C ARG A 157 -21.06 17.28 7.71
N TRP A 158 -20.86 16.66 8.88
CA TRP A 158 -20.99 15.21 9.04
C TRP A 158 -22.36 14.70 8.59
N GLU A 159 -23.45 15.36 8.97
CA GLU A 159 -24.81 14.98 8.57
C GLU A 159 -25.03 14.96 7.06
N ARG A 160 -24.30 15.79 6.30
CA ARG A 160 -24.35 15.80 4.83
C ARG A 160 -23.53 14.68 4.20
N LEU A 161 -22.33 14.42 4.72
CA LEU A 161 -21.41 13.42 4.16
C LEU A 161 -21.79 11.98 4.52
N LYS A 162 -22.25 11.76 5.75
CA LYS A 162 -22.62 10.44 6.25
C LYS A 162 -23.59 9.66 5.33
N PRO A 163 -24.74 10.21 4.89
CA PRO A 163 -25.66 9.43 4.05
C PRO A 163 -25.07 9.05 2.69
N LEU A 164 -24.12 9.85 2.16
CA LEU A 164 -23.47 9.59 0.88
C LEU A 164 -22.54 8.37 0.95
N TYR A 165 -21.74 8.28 2.02
CA TYR A 165 -20.69 7.26 2.13
C TYR A 165 -21.05 6.09 3.06
N LEU A 166 -21.77 6.36 4.15
CA LEU A 166 -22.08 5.41 5.24
C LEU A 166 -23.57 5.05 5.33
N GLY A 167 -24.42 5.73 4.57
CA GLY A 167 -25.87 5.52 4.57
C GLY A 167 -26.49 5.73 5.96
N ARG A 168 -27.29 4.75 6.41
CA ARG A 168 -28.10 4.84 7.65
C ARG A 168 -27.44 4.22 8.88
N ASP A 169 -26.13 3.99 8.85
CA ASP A 169 -25.43 3.40 10.02
C ASP A 169 -25.63 4.31 11.25
N LYS A 170 -26.29 3.78 12.29
CA LYS A 170 -26.48 4.49 13.57
C LYS A 170 -25.34 4.23 14.55
N GLY A 171 -24.54 3.18 14.32
CA GLY A 171 -23.40 2.82 15.15
C GLY A 171 -22.27 3.84 15.08
N VAL A 172 -22.09 4.49 13.93
CA VAL A 172 -21.07 5.53 13.72
C VAL A 172 -21.32 6.77 14.59
N GLU A 173 -22.58 7.10 14.91
CA GLU A 173 -22.91 8.25 15.76
C GLU A 173 -22.42 8.11 17.19
N LYS A 174 -22.16 6.89 17.67
CA LYS A 174 -21.67 6.66 19.03
C LYS A 174 -20.15 6.58 19.11
N MET A 175 -19.47 6.55 17.96
CA MET A 175 -18.02 6.48 17.91
C MET A 175 -17.40 7.81 18.35
N ARG A 176 -16.18 7.75 18.89
CA ARG A 176 -15.35 8.95 19.02
C ARG A 176 -15.13 9.58 17.64
N PRO A 177 -15.03 10.92 17.54
CA PRO A 177 -14.88 11.61 16.25
C PRO A 177 -13.80 10.98 15.38
N PHE A 178 -12.61 10.75 15.92
CA PHE A 178 -11.50 10.13 15.19
C PHE A 178 -11.89 8.82 14.46
N PHE A 179 -12.57 7.89 15.14
CA PHE A 179 -12.99 6.62 14.50
C PHE A 179 -14.13 6.81 13.49
N ALA A 180 -15.06 7.72 13.75
CA ALA A 180 -16.16 8.01 12.83
C ALA A 180 -15.65 8.60 11.50
N ALA A 181 -14.71 9.54 11.55
CA ALA A 181 -14.06 10.08 10.35
C ALA A 181 -13.24 9.02 9.62
N GLY A 182 -12.55 8.13 10.34
CA GLY A 182 -11.84 7.00 9.72
C GLY A 182 -12.75 6.06 8.92
N GLU A 183 -13.93 5.72 9.45
CA GLU A 183 -14.92 4.91 8.74
C GLU A 183 -15.47 5.65 7.51
N LEU A 184 -15.72 6.96 7.62
CA LEU A 184 -16.14 7.79 6.49
C LEU A 184 -15.08 7.82 5.38
N TYR A 185 -13.81 8.01 5.75
CA TYR A 185 -12.69 8.04 4.81
C TYR A 185 -12.49 6.70 4.09
N ASP A 186 -12.55 5.58 4.82
CA ASP A 186 -12.50 4.25 4.21
C ASP A 186 -13.67 3.97 3.27
N ALA A 187 -14.88 4.39 3.64
CA ALA A 187 -16.04 4.28 2.78
C ALA A 187 -15.88 5.12 1.50
N ALA A 188 -15.35 6.34 1.61
CA ALA A 188 -15.06 7.20 0.46
C ALA A 188 -14.00 6.57 -0.47
N LEU A 189 -12.91 6.03 0.07
CA LEU A 189 -11.91 5.29 -0.73
C LEU A 189 -12.54 4.10 -1.45
N LYS A 190 -13.37 3.30 -0.76
CA LYS A 190 -14.04 2.14 -1.36
C LYS A 190 -15.01 2.53 -2.47
N GLN A 191 -15.75 3.62 -2.28
CA GLN A 191 -16.65 4.16 -3.29
C GLN A 191 -15.87 4.67 -4.51
N ALA A 192 -14.71 5.28 -4.27
CA ALA A 192 -13.75 5.63 -5.33
C ALA A 192 -13.04 4.41 -5.94
N GLY A 193 -13.37 3.18 -5.53
CA GLY A 193 -12.81 1.94 -6.08
C GLY A 193 -11.40 1.61 -5.59
N LEU A 194 -10.95 2.20 -4.48
CA LEU A 194 -9.67 1.95 -3.85
C LEU A 194 -9.79 0.99 -2.67
N GLN A 195 -8.67 0.37 -2.29
CA GLN A 195 -8.56 -0.41 -1.07
C GLN A 195 -7.14 -0.37 -0.49
N TYR A 196 -7.05 -0.53 0.83
CA TYR A 196 -5.79 -0.79 1.52
C TYR A 196 -5.39 -2.27 1.41
N GLY A 197 -4.09 -2.54 1.36
CA GLY A 197 -3.54 -3.87 1.11
C GLY A 197 -3.49 -4.21 -0.39
N SER A 198 -2.62 -5.12 -0.78
CA SER A 198 -2.26 -5.29 -2.20
C SER A 198 -2.36 -6.74 -2.68
N GLY A 199 -2.87 -6.90 -3.90
CA GLY A 199 -2.63 -8.10 -4.71
C GLY A 199 -1.12 -8.34 -4.91
N VAL A 200 -0.32 -7.27 -4.98
CA VAL A 200 1.16 -7.32 -5.05
C VAL A 200 1.74 -8.17 -3.92
N GLY A 201 1.42 -7.85 -2.66
CA GLY A 201 1.96 -8.58 -1.50
C GLY A 201 1.56 -10.06 -1.49
N THR A 202 0.34 -10.38 -1.92
CA THR A 202 -0.12 -11.77 -2.07
C THR A 202 0.66 -12.51 -3.16
N ARG A 203 0.84 -11.92 -4.35
CA ARG A 203 1.58 -12.53 -5.45
C ARG A 203 3.07 -12.70 -5.12
N LEU A 204 3.71 -11.68 -4.54
CA LEU A 204 5.10 -11.78 -4.06
C LEU A 204 5.25 -12.89 -3.01
N SER A 205 4.28 -13.03 -2.10
CA SER A 205 4.27 -14.11 -1.11
C SER A 205 4.18 -15.49 -1.77
N GLN A 206 3.37 -15.66 -2.82
CA GLN A 206 3.27 -16.90 -3.59
C GLN A 206 4.59 -17.23 -4.30
N LEU A 207 5.16 -16.29 -5.05
CA LEU A 207 6.42 -16.46 -5.77
C LEU A 207 7.57 -16.82 -4.82
N ALA A 208 7.67 -16.12 -3.69
CA ALA A 208 8.68 -16.42 -2.68
C ALA A 208 8.54 -17.84 -2.08
N LYS A 209 7.32 -18.37 -1.95
CA LYS A 209 7.13 -19.78 -1.54
C LYS A 209 7.54 -20.74 -2.67
N GLN A 210 7.11 -20.45 -3.90
CA GLN A 210 7.38 -21.28 -5.08
C GLN A 210 8.88 -21.45 -5.33
N HIS A 211 9.65 -20.36 -5.24
CA HIS A 211 11.09 -20.35 -5.46
C HIS A 211 11.92 -20.55 -4.19
N ARG A 212 11.27 -20.80 -3.04
CA ARG A 212 11.92 -20.99 -1.72
C ARG A 212 12.87 -19.85 -1.33
N ILE A 213 12.50 -18.62 -1.68
CA ILE A 213 13.32 -17.43 -1.45
C ILE A 213 13.33 -17.10 0.03
N LYS A 214 14.51 -16.82 0.61
CA LYS A 214 14.63 -16.34 1.99
C LYS A 214 13.85 -15.03 2.12
N ARG A 215 13.09 -14.86 3.21
CA ARG A 215 12.42 -13.59 3.51
C ARG A 215 13.06 -12.93 4.72
N THR A 216 13.38 -11.65 4.56
CA THR A 216 14.00 -10.83 5.60
C THR A 216 13.07 -9.67 5.93
N PRO A 217 12.25 -9.79 7.00
CA PRO A 217 11.45 -8.69 7.48
C PRO A 217 12.34 -7.66 8.16
N THR A 218 12.10 -6.39 7.84
CA THR A 218 12.83 -5.23 8.40
C THR A 218 11.90 -4.34 9.21
N SER A 219 10.62 -4.68 9.28
CA SER A 219 9.61 -3.98 10.05
C SER A 219 9.75 -4.26 11.54
N VAL A 220 9.66 -3.23 12.39
CA VAL A 220 9.55 -3.40 13.84
C VAL A 220 8.15 -3.93 14.18
N ARG A 221 8.10 -5.08 14.84
CA ARG A 221 6.84 -5.71 15.25
C ARG A 221 6.53 -5.41 16.71
N ALA A 222 5.45 -4.67 16.93
CA ALA A 222 4.86 -4.55 18.26
C ALA A 222 3.71 -5.55 18.41
N GLU A 223 3.71 -6.30 19.51
CA GLU A 223 2.64 -7.24 19.83
C GLU A 223 1.76 -6.70 20.95
N ILE A 224 0.46 -6.58 20.68
CA ILE A 224 -0.53 -6.29 21.72
C ILE A 224 -0.79 -7.58 22.51
N LYS A 225 -0.06 -7.73 23.62
CA LYS A 225 -0.20 -8.84 24.56
C LYS A 225 -1.46 -8.74 25.42
N ASN A 226 -1.92 -7.52 25.71
CA ASN A 226 -3.14 -7.27 26.49
C ASN A 226 -4.01 -6.19 25.84
N PRO A 227 -5.05 -6.58 25.08
CA PRO A 227 -5.95 -5.66 24.41
C PRO A 227 -6.66 -4.67 25.35
N ARG A 228 -7.00 -5.10 26.58
CA ARG A 228 -7.65 -4.25 27.58
C ARG A 228 -6.72 -3.14 28.06
N SER A 229 -5.45 -3.46 28.32
CA SER A 229 -4.45 -2.48 28.74
C SER A 229 -4.14 -1.50 27.62
N ALA A 230 -3.96 -1.98 26.38
CA ALA A 230 -3.74 -1.12 25.21
C ALA A 230 -4.92 -0.17 24.96
N ALA A 231 -6.16 -0.68 25.05
CA ALA A 231 -7.36 0.15 24.94
C ALA A 231 -7.44 1.23 26.03
N LYS A 232 -7.08 0.90 27.27
CA LYS A 232 -7.00 1.87 28.37
C LYS A 232 -5.91 2.92 28.13
N ALA A 233 -4.75 2.52 27.64
CA ALA A 233 -3.66 3.44 27.31
C ALA A 233 -4.06 4.40 26.18
N PHE A 234 -4.73 3.90 25.15
CA PHE A 234 -5.28 4.72 24.07
C PHE A 234 -6.31 5.74 24.57
N VAL A 235 -7.22 5.33 25.47
CA VAL A 235 -8.19 6.26 26.08
C VAL A 235 -7.47 7.35 26.89
N LYS A 236 -6.39 7.00 27.61
CA LYS A 236 -5.60 7.94 28.40
C LYS A 236 -4.73 8.88 27.56
N ALA A 237 -4.41 8.53 26.31
CA ALA A 237 -3.51 9.30 25.46
C ALA A 237 -4.14 10.62 24.95
N GLU A 238 -5.39 10.93 25.33
CA GLU A 238 -6.11 12.20 25.07
C GLU A 238 -5.74 12.85 23.74
N MET A 239 -5.98 12.13 22.65
CA MET A 239 -5.82 12.68 21.29
C MET A 239 -6.90 13.73 21.04
N ASP A 240 -6.53 14.81 20.32
CA ASP A 240 -7.50 15.80 19.84
C ASP A 240 -8.31 15.23 18.66
N ASP A 241 -9.29 14.40 19.01
CA ASP A 241 -10.17 13.73 18.06
C ASP A 241 -10.97 14.74 17.21
N ILE A 242 -11.28 15.92 17.75
CA ILE A 242 -12.12 16.93 17.08
C ILE A 242 -11.31 17.64 16.00
N ALA A 243 -10.09 18.10 16.30
CA ALA A 243 -9.20 18.67 15.29
C ALA A 243 -8.93 17.66 14.16
N CYS A 244 -8.76 16.40 14.53
CA CYS A 244 -8.60 15.31 13.58
C CYS A 244 -9.81 15.09 12.67
N PHE A 245 -10.99 15.02 13.27
CA PHE A 245 -12.24 14.90 12.55
C PHE A 245 -12.45 16.05 11.56
N ARG A 246 -12.20 17.29 12.00
CA ARG A 246 -12.27 18.47 11.14
C ARG A 246 -11.33 18.36 9.93
N SER A 247 -10.05 18.06 10.17
CA SER A 247 -9.06 17.95 9.10
C SER A 247 -9.43 16.88 8.06
N MET A 248 -9.91 15.71 8.50
CA MET A 248 -10.34 14.64 7.59
C MET A 248 -11.58 15.04 6.76
N LEU A 249 -12.53 15.76 7.35
CA LEU A 249 -13.72 16.24 6.63
C LEU A 249 -13.40 17.42 5.69
N ASP A 250 -12.37 18.22 5.99
CA ASP A 250 -11.93 19.33 5.15
C ASP A 250 -11.27 18.87 3.84
N HIS A 251 -10.56 17.76 3.90
CA HIS A 251 -9.74 17.29 2.77
C HIS A 251 -10.25 15.99 2.16
N LEU A 252 -11.37 15.44 2.64
CA LEU A 252 -11.89 14.11 2.25
C LEU A 252 -11.86 13.87 0.74
N ASP A 253 -12.54 14.73 -0.02
CA ASP A 253 -12.72 14.53 -1.46
C ASP A 253 -11.39 14.71 -2.21
N ALA A 254 -10.61 15.72 -1.86
CA ALA A 254 -9.29 15.96 -2.46
C ALA A 254 -8.30 14.83 -2.15
N ASP A 255 -8.29 14.31 -0.92
CA ASP A 255 -7.40 13.22 -0.52
C ASP A 255 -7.76 11.92 -1.22
N VAL A 256 -9.05 11.63 -1.39
CA VAL A 256 -9.54 10.46 -2.13
C VAL A 256 -9.20 10.59 -3.61
N LEU A 257 -9.40 11.77 -4.21
CA LEU A 257 -9.01 12.09 -5.59
C LEU A 257 -7.52 11.86 -5.81
N HIS A 258 -6.66 12.50 -5.01
CA HIS A 258 -5.21 12.34 -5.11
C HIS A 258 -4.76 10.90 -4.84
N ALA A 259 -5.45 10.16 -3.97
CA ALA A 259 -5.15 8.74 -3.75
C ALA A 259 -5.44 7.91 -5.00
N ALA A 260 -6.54 8.18 -5.69
CA ALA A 260 -6.89 7.49 -6.93
C ALA A 260 -5.94 7.84 -8.08
N GLU A 261 -5.56 9.11 -8.22
CA GLU A 261 -4.55 9.54 -9.20
C GLU A 261 -3.20 8.84 -8.99
N ARG A 262 -2.74 8.74 -7.74
CA ARG A 262 -1.50 8.00 -7.41
C ARG A 262 -1.63 6.52 -7.70
N ALA A 263 -2.76 5.91 -7.35
CA ALA A 263 -3.01 4.50 -7.61
C ALA A 263 -3.01 4.18 -9.12
N ASN A 264 -3.59 5.06 -9.93
CA ASN A 264 -3.59 4.97 -11.39
C ASN A 264 -2.22 5.16 -12.00
N ALA A 265 -1.52 6.24 -11.63
CA ALA A 265 -0.17 6.50 -12.10
C ALA A 265 0.78 5.34 -11.76
N TRP A 266 0.63 4.76 -10.56
CA TRP A 266 1.36 3.55 -10.19
C TRP A 266 0.98 2.35 -11.05
N ALA A 267 -0.30 2.08 -11.28
CA ALA A 267 -0.76 0.92 -12.05
C ALA A 267 -0.13 0.88 -13.46
N VAL A 268 -0.05 2.03 -14.13
CA VAL A 268 0.53 2.13 -15.48
C VAL A 268 2.03 2.46 -15.50
N GLY A 269 2.67 2.61 -14.34
CA GLY A 269 4.10 2.89 -14.23
C GLY A 269 4.52 4.32 -14.58
N ASP A 270 3.63 5.31 -14.50
CA ASP A 270 3.92 6.73 -14.76
C ASP A 270 4.71 7.35 -13.58
N LEU A 271 6.03 7.14 -13.58
CA LEU A 271 6.94 7.69 -12.57
C LEU A 271 6.95 9.23 -12.54
N PRO A 272 6.94 9.97 -13.68
CA PRO A 272 6.83 11.43 -13.65
C PRO A 272 5.56 11.93 -12.93
N ALA A 273 4.39 11.35 -13.23
CA ALA A 273 3.16 11.71 -12.54
C ALA A 273 3.21 11.35 -11.06
N LEU A 274 3.71 10.16 -10.71
CA LEU A 274 3.91 9.77 -9.31
C LEU A 274 4.79 10.75 -8.55
N SER A 275 5.94 11.15 -9.11
CA SER A 275 6.84 12.11 -8.46
C SER A 275 6.16 13.43 -8.17
N ARG A 276 5.36 13.95 -9.13
CA ARG A 276 4.58 15.18 -8.94
C ARG A 276 3.53 15.05 -7.85
N LEU A 277 2.75 13.97 -7.88
CA LEU A 277 1.66 13.70 -6.94
C LEU A 277 2.17 13.44 -5.51
N LEU A 278 3.38 12.90 -5.36
CA LEU A 278 3.99 12.65 -4.06
C LEU A 278 4.55 13.93 -3.42
N LYS A 279 5.10 14.86 -4.21
CA LYS A 279 5.60 16.15 -3.71
C LYS A 279 4.49 17.08 -3.20
N ALA A 280 3.30 16.97 -3.79
CA ALA A 280 2.13 17.76 -3.38
C ALA A 280 1.44 17.22 -2.10
N ARG A 281 1.95 16.13 -1.50
CA ARG A 281 1.31 15.47 -0.37
C ARG A 281 1.65 16.16 0.95
N GLU A 282 0.66 16.79 1.56
CA GLU A 282 0.72 17.13 2.98
C GLU A 282 0.43 15.88 3.84
N PRO A 283 1.25 15.56 4.84
CA PRO A 283 0.90 14.54 5.83
C PRO A 283 -0.38 14.92 6.58
N LEU A 284 -1.32 13.98 6.69
CA LEU A 284 -2.51 14.15 7.53
C LEU A 284 -2.11 14.55 8.95
N VAL A 285 -2.63 15.68 9.43
CA VAL A 285 -2.36 16.26 10.77
C VAL A 285 -2.52 15.21 11.88
N CYS A 286 -3.44 14.27 11.69
CA CYS A 286 -3.76 13.21 12.64
C CYS A 286 -2.66 12.18 12.90
N LEU A 287 -1.84 11.88 11.90
CA LEU A 287 -0.82 10.84 12.03
C LEU A 287 0.39 11.34 12.83
N ARG A 288 0.74 12.64 12.70
CA ARG A 288 1.83 13.27 13.46
C ARG A 288 1.54 13.32 14.96
N ALA A 289 0.26 13.40 15.33
CA ALA A 289 -0.15 13.41 16.73
C ALA A 289 0.05 12.05 17.42
N PHE A 290 0.10 10.93 16.69
CA PHE A 290 0.15 9.59 17.28
C PHE A 290 1.57 9.12 17.65
N THR A 291 2.58 9.43 16.82
CA THR A 291 3.96 8.94 16.99
C THR A 291 4.68 9.57 18.20
N GLY A 292 4.18 10.69 18.72
CA GLY A 292 4.69 11.33 19.94
C GLY A 292 3.97 10.95 21.24
N THR A 293 2.98 10.04 21.20
CA THR A 293 2.14 9.73 22.37
C THR A 293 2.77 8.74 23.34
N GLU A 294 2.33 8.80 24.60
CA GLU A 294 2.61 7.76 25.62
C GLU A 294 2.16 6.35 25.17
N MET A 295 1.18 6.27 24.24
CA MET A 295 0.77 5.01 23.66
C MET A 295 1.86 4.40 22.77
N ALA A 296 2.52 5.19 21.91
CA ALA A 296 3.63 4.73 21.08
C ALA A 296 4.81 4.24 21.93
N LYS A 297 5.19 5.01 22.97
CA LYS A 297 6.19 4.60 23.95
C LYS A 297 5.81 3.31 24.68
N SER A 298 4.55 3.16 25.08
CA SER A 298 4.07 1.95 25.78
C SER A 298 4.11 0.68 24.92
N LEU A 299 4.12 0.83 23.60
CA LEU A 299 4.26 -0.25 22.64
C LEU A 299 5.73 -0.49 22.23
N GLY A 300 6.68 0.29 22.77
CA GLY A 300 8.10 0.25 22.41
C GLY A 300 8.33 0.69 20.96
N LEU A 301 7.59 1.71 20.51
CA LEU A 301 7.61 2.21 19.13
C LEU A 301 8.19 3.62 19.02
N ASP A 302 8.77 4.15 20.09
CA ASP A 302 9.31 5.51 20.17
C ASP A 302 10.47 5.76 19.19
N ASP A 303 11.28 4.76 18.91
CA ASP A 303 12.33 4.79 17.88
C ASP A 303 12.06 3.81 16.71
N GLY A 304 10.85 3.22 16.67
CA GLY A 304 10.54 2.07 15.80
C GLY A 304 10.75 2.34 14.30
N GLU A 305 10.50 3.57 13.85
CA GLU A 305 10.76 3.97 12.46
C GLU A 305 12.26 4.01 12.15
N ALA A 306 13.05 4.65 13.02
CA ALA A 306 14.50 4.72 12.87
C ALA A 306 15.15 3.33 12.95
N VAL A 307 14.71 2.51 13.90
CA VAL A 307 15.16 1.12 14.06
C VAL A 307 14.82 0.29 12.82
N SER A 308 13.59 0.37 12.32
CA SER A 308 13.17 -0.36 11.13
C SER A 308 13.96 0.08 9.89
N ARG A 309 14.18 1.39 9.74
CA ARG A 309 14.99 1.94 8.64
C ARG A 309 16.43 1.44 8.71
N LYS A 310 17.03 1.42 9.91
CA LYS A 310 18.36 0.84 10.11
C LYS A 310 18.39 -0.63 9.73
N GLN A 311 17.42 -1.43 10.21
CA GLN A 311 17.32 -2.85 9.87
C GLN A 311 17.23 -3.07 8.36
N TRP A 312 16.50 -2.20 7.66
CA TRP A 312 16.43 -2.26 6.20
C TRP A 312 17.77 -2.02 5.53
N PHE A 313 18.49 -0.97 5.92
CA PHE A 313 19.82 -0.70 5.37
C PHE A 313 20.83 -1.79 5.72
N ASP A 314 20.81 -2.33 6.94
CA ASP A 314 21.67 -3.45 7.34
C ASP A 314 21.40 -4.69 6.46
N ALA A 315 20.13 -4.98 6.17
CA ALA A 315 19.74 -6.10 5.31
C ALA A 315 20.16 -5.88 3.85
N VAL A 316 20.03 -4.66 3.34
CA VAL A 316 20.51 -4.29 2.00
C VAL A 316 22.02 -4.41 1.90
N ASP A 317 22.75 -3.90 2.89
CA ASP A 317 24.22 -3.97 2.94
C ASP A 317 24.70 -5.43 2.99
N ALA A 318 24.00 -6.30 3.71
CA ALA A 318 24.31 -7.73 3.74
C ALA A 318 24.02 -8.39 2.38
N ALA A 319 22.82 -8.17 1.82
CA ALA A 319 22.39 -8.76 0.56
C ALA A 319 23.30 -8.39 -0.62
N LEU A 320 23.69 -7.11 -0.74
CA LEU A 320 24.58 -6.62 -1.79
C LEU A 320 26.04 -7.11 -1.64
N LYS A 321 26.41 -7.68 -0.49
CA LYS A 321 27.73 -8.31 -0.29
C LYS A 321 27.73 -9.80 -0.57
N THR A 322 26.59 -10.48 -0.38
CA THR A 322 26.56 -11.96 -0.37
C THR A 322 25.74 -12.58 -1.49
N ASN A 323 24.75 -11.88 -2.04
CA ASN A 323 23.77 -12.45 -2.95
C ASN A 323 23.94 -11.86 -4.35
N ALA A 324 24.12 -12.70 -5.37
CA ALA A 324 24.15 -12.27 -6.77
C ALA A 324 22.86 -11.51 -7.15
N VAL A 325 21.69 -12.03 -6.73
CA VAL A 325 20.39 -11.38 -6.93
C VAL A 325 19.59 -11.37 -5.64
N SER A 326 19.13 -10.18 -5.25
CA SER A 326 18.16 -9.97 -4.18
C SER A 326 17.00 -9.11 -4.67
N PHE A 327 15.86 -9.20 -3.97
CA PHE A 327 14.67 -8.42 -4.28
C PHE A 327 14.20 -7.66 -3.03
N ALA A 328 13.62 -6.49 -3.20
CA ALA A 328 12.98 -5.75 -2.13
C ALA A 328 11.69 -5.08 -2.60
N THR A 329 10.86 -4.72 -1.64
CA THR A 329 9.75 -3.79 -1.86
C THR A 329 9.95 -2.54 -1.02
N MET A 330 9.54 -1.39 -1.56
CA MET A 330 9.63 -0.11 -0.87
C MET A 330 8.40 0.74 -1.23
N PRO A 331 7.80 1.52 -0.32
CA PRO A 331 6.83 2.53 -0.72
C PRO A 331 7.46 3.48 -1.75
N VAL A 332 6.76 3.73 -2.86
CA VAL A 332 7.28 4.59 -3.94
C VAL A 332 7.51 6.02 -3.47
N ALA A 333 6.85 6.43 -2.38
CA ALA A 333 7.11 7.68 -1.68
C ALA A 333 8.56 7.79 -1.20
N ASP A 334 9.15 6.72 -0.67
CA ASP A 334 10.54 6.73 -0.20
C ASP A 334 11.56 6.72 -1.35
N LEU A 335 11.15 6.22 -2.52
CA LEU A 335 11.98 6.17 -3.73
C LEU A 335 11.96 7.46 -4.55
N LEU A 336 10.79 8.10 -4.71
CA LEU A 336 10.62 9.29 -5.56
C LEU A 336 10.45 10.60 -4.79
N GLY A 337 9.97 10.53 -3.56
CA GLY A 337 9.75 11.69 -2.68
C GLY A 337 10.63 11.71 -1.43
N GLY A 338 11.40 10.65 -1.19
CA GLY A 338 12.26 10.47 -0.03
C GLY A 338 13.75 10.55 -0.37
N ASP A 339 14.58 10.23 0.62
CA ASP A 339 16.04 10.30 0.54
C ASP A 339 16.70 8.95 0.18
N LEU A 340 15.92 7.88 0.06
CA LEU A 340 16.45 6.51 0.02
C LEU A 340 17.45 6.27 -1.13
N PRO A 341 17.18 6.70 -2.38
CA PRO A 341 18.18 6.57 -3.45
C PRO A 341 19.46 7.39 -3.19
N ALA A 342 19.34 8.55 -2.55
CA ALA A 342 20.50 9.39 -2.23
C ALA A 342 21.38 8.70 -1.17
N VAL A 343 20.77 8.21 -0.09
CA VAL A 343 21.48 7.48 0.98
C VAL A 343 22.17 6.21 0.46
N LEU A 344 21.55 5.48 -0.47
CA LEU A 344 22.20 4.33 -1.11
C LEU A 344 23.42 4.72 -1.96
N ARG A 345 23.34 5.84 -2.69
CA ARG A 345 24.48 6.36 -3.47
C ARG A 345 25.61 6.85 -2.55
N GLU A 346 25.28 7.52 -1.46
CA GLU A 346 26.27 7.94 -0.44
C GLU A 346 26.99 6.76 0.20
N LYS A 347 26.32 5.60 0.33
CA LYS A 347 26.92 4.33 0.76
C LYS A 347 27.83 3.67 -0.30
N GLY A 348 27.91 4.22 -1.51
CA GLY A 348 28.75 3.73 -2.60
C GLY A 348 28.06 2.75 -3.55
N TYR A 349 26.73 2.60 -3.48
CA TYR A 349 25.98 1.75 -4.40
C TYR A 349 25.57 2.50 -5.68
N ALA A 350 25.62 1.82 -6.81
CA ALA A 350 25.05 2.34 -8.06
C ALA A 350 23.53 2.18 -8.01
N VAL A 351 22.77 3.25 -8.25
CA VAL A 351 21.29 3.25 -8.19
C VAL A 351 20.70 3.75 -9.51
N GLU A 352 20.03 2.85 -10.23
CA GLU A 352 19.33 3.09 -11.49
C GLU A 352 17.81 3.11 -11.27
N GLU A 353 17.14 4.10 -11.87
CA GLU A 353 15.68 4.24 -11.82
C GLU A 353 15.02 3.48 -12.97
N PRO A 354 13.78 2.98 -12.81
CA PRO A 354 13.10 2.24 -13.87
C PRO A 354 12.90 3.11 -15.11
N GLY A 355 13.21 2.56 -16.29
CA GLY A 355 13.05 3.26 -17.57
C GLY A 355 14.16 4.27 -17.90
N ARG A 356 15.11 4.51 -16.98
CA ARG A 356 16.38 5.15 -17.33
C ARG A 356 17.29 4.07 -17.92
N LEU A 357 17.14 3.80 -19.21
CA LEU A 357 18.18 3.13 -19.98
C LEU A 357 19.41 4.04 -19.92
N ASP A 358 20.43 3.58 -19.22
CA ASP A 358 21.79 4.04 -19.35
C ASP A 358 22.14 4.08 -20.85
N ALA A 359 22.45 5.28 -21.33
CA ALA A 359 22.98 5.50 -22.67
C ALA A 359 24.33 4.75 -22.75
N GLY A 360 24.30 3.48 -23.14
CA GLY A 360 25.50 2.66 -23.27
C GLY A 360 25.35 1.14 -23.34
N GLY A 361 24.15 0.56 -23.19
CA GLY A 361 23.99 -0.91 -23.21
C GLY A 361 23.00 -1.41 -24.26
N GLU A 362 23.45 -1.62 -25.49
CA GLU A 362 22.74 -2.49 -26.43
C GLU A 362 22.71 -3.91 -25.86
N VAL A 363 21.53 -4.47 -25.65
CA VAL A 363 21.37 -5.90 -25.38
C VAL A 363 21.45 -6.61 -26.73
N GLU A 364 22.65 -7.04 -27.09
CA GLU A 364 22.88 -7.98 -28.19
C GLU A 364 22.34 -9.35 -27.76
N VAL A 365 21.19 -9.73 -28.33
CA VAL A 365 20.62 -11.07 -28.14
C VAL A 365 21.29 -11.98 -29.15
N ASP A 366 22.39 -12.60 -28.74
CA ASP A 366 23.11 -13.58 -29.53
C ASP A 366 22.23 -14.83 -29.72
N ALA A 367 21.64 -14.94 -30.91
CA ALA A 367 20.92 -16.12 -31.35
C ALA A 367 21.88 -17.00 -32.18
N ALA A 368 22.58 -17.92 -31.50
CA ALA A 368 23.34 -18.96 -32.17
C ALA A 368 22.82 -20.36 -31.80
N ALA A 369 22.22 -21.01 -32.80
CA ALA A 369 22.46 -22.41 -33.24
C ALA A 369 21.17 -23.14 -33.61
N GLY A 370 21.02 -23.49 -34.89
CA GLY A 370 19.91 -24.31 -35.36
C GLY A 370 19.90 -24.60 -36.87
N SER A 371 20.96 -25.26 -37.35
CA SER A 371 21.00 -26.13 -38.55
C SER A 371 20.57 -25.55 -39.91
N GLY A 372 21.58 -25.29 -40.75
CA GLY A 372 21.43 -25.33 -42.20
C GLY A 372 21.13 -26.75 -42.68
N ILE A 373 20.12 -26.88 -43.53
CA ILE A 373 19.93 -28.04 -44.40
C ILE A 373 20.13 -27.56 -45.83
N ASP A 374 21.15 -28.13 -46.43
CA ASP A 374 21.57 -28.05 -47.81
C ASP A 374 20.50 -28.65 -48.74
N HIS A 375 20.19 -27.96 -49.84
CA HIS A 375 19.47 -28.55 -50.97
C HIS A 375 20.14 -28.13 -52.26
N ASP A 376 21.20 -28.88 -52.57
CA ASP A 376 21.66 -29.19 -53.91
C ASP A 376 20.49 -29.63 -54.82
N ARG A 377 20.24 -28.86 -55.88
CA ARG A 377 19.80 -29.39 -57.18
C ARG A 377 20.34 -28.51 -58.31
N GLY A 378 21.43 -28.98 -58.90
CA GLY A 378 21.77 -28.64 -60.28
C GLY A 378 20.93 -29.41 -61.30
N GLN A 379 20.36 -28.65 -62.25
CA GLN A 379 20.36 -28.86 -63.71
C GLN A 379 19.61 -30.04 -64.36
N PRO A 380 19.30 -29.99 -65.68
CA PRO A 380 19.71 -28.99 -66.70
C PRO A 380 18.64 -27.96 -67.09
#